data_AF-A0A7C1Y1V0-F1
#
_entry.id   AF-A0A7C1Y1V0-F1
#
_cell.length_a   1.000
_cell.length_b   1.000
_cell.length_c   1.000
_cell.angle_alpha   90.00
_cell.angle_beta   90.00
_cell.angle_gamma   90.00
#
_symmetry.space_group_name_H-M   'P 1'
#
loop_
_entity.id
_entity.type
_entity.pdbx_description
1 polymer ?
#
loop_
_entity_poly.entity_id
_entity_poly.type
_entity_poly.pdbx_seq_one_letter_code
_entity_poly.pdbx_strand_id
1 'polypeptide(L)'
;TMSHNTILVDGLGQAQPSQGQRYPYYGRMAAFSRGQDYVYFAGDATGCYPHTPGKYSRWSLPMDPVYERKALPHLERFIRHILFVRGRYFVIYDDLSCARPATYTWLYHILPQRPFAFDERTFTIDYTVGDVNVRLRHLANPDKLELDDRTGMKAFTNPLTGEDYSQWRQGDILCGHNLWVSNTVPSRRWCFLAVVYPAQAGETIPAIERLDDSSVRVADDVISFDPASAHSRDASLIVDTSAVAGAVERDLE
;
A
#
# COMPACT_ATOMS: atom_id res chain seq x y z
N THR A 1 11.36 -3.47 -3.07
CA THR A 1 10.25 -2.88 -2.29
C THR A 1 10.18 -1.38 -2.43
N MET A 2 11.25 -0.64 -2.08
CA MET A 2 11.25 0.84 -2.10
C MET A 2 10.97 1.50 -3.46
N SER A 3 11.16 0.77 -4.56
CA SER A 3 10.84 1.20 -5.93
C SER A 3 9.47 0.73 -6.43
N HIS A 4 8.60 0.23 -5.56
CA HIS A 4 7.31 -0.37 -5.92
C HIS A 4 6.18 0.27 -5.11
N ASN A 5 4.96 0.27 -5.68
CA ASN A 5 3.75 0.78 -5.04
C ASN A 5 3.24 -0.19 -3.95
N THR A 6 3.93 -0.27 -2.82
CA THR A 6 3.67 -1.21 -1.72
C THR A 6 3.96 -0.55 -0.37
N ILE A 7 4.10 -1.32 0.70
CA ILE A 7 4.36 -0.80 2.05
C ILE A 7 5.80 -1.11 2.50
N LEU A 8 6.34 -0.26 3.37
CA LEU A 8 7.47 -0.57 4.25
C LEU A 8 6.99 -0.65 5.69
N VAL A 9 7.64 -1.47 6.51
CA VAL A 9 7.37 -1.57 7.95
C VAL A 9 8.65 -1.26 8.71
N ASP A 10 8.62 -0.28 9.61
CA ASP A 10 9.79 0.32 10.26
C ASP A 10 10.90 0.72 9.25
N GLY A 11 10.47 1.13 8.05
CA GLY A 11 11.34 1.45 6.92
C GLY A 11 11.92 0.23 6.19
N LEU A 12 11.73 -1.00 6.67
CA LEU A 12 12.25 -2.20 6.01
C LEU A 12 11.28 -2.71 4.93
N GLY A 13 11.85 -3.18 3.83
CA GLY A 13 11.13 -3.82 2.74
C GLY A 13 11.19 -5.34 2.80
N GLN A 14 10.59 -5.96 1.79
CA GLN A 14 10.69 -7.40 1.53
C GLN A 14 12.15 -7.85 1.31
N ALA A 15 12.55 -8.94 1.95
CA ALA A 15 13.89 -9.51 1.84
C ALA A 15 13.85 -11.03 2.01
N GLN A 16 14.53 -11.76 1.11
CA GLN A 16 14.45 -13.21 1.03
C GLN A 16 15.84 -13.83 0.79
N PRO A 17 16.12 -15.01 1.36
CA PRO A 17 17.40 -15.69 1.18
C PRO A 17 17.62 -16.07 -0.28
N SER A 18 18.89 -16.20 -0.68
CA SER A 18 19.27 -16.55 -2.05
C SER A 18 18.93 -17.98 -2.44
N GLN A 19 18.79 -18.89 -1.47
CA GLN A 19 18.42 -20.28 -1.70
C GLN A 19 17.34 -20.76 -0.74
N GLY A 20 16.43 -21.57 -1.27
CA GLY A 20 15.34 -22.18 -0.54
C GLY A 20 14.20 -21.23 -0.19
N GLN A 21 13.14 -21.80 0.35
CA GLN A 21 12.05 -21.08 0.99
C GLN A 21 12.06 -21.45 2.48
N ARG A 22 12.07 -20.45 3.36
CA ARG A 22 11.98 -20.67 4.81
C ARG A 22 10.55 -20.98 5.26
N TYR A 23 9.59 -20.56 4.45
CA TYR A 23 8.16 -20.73 4.66
C TYR A 23 7.55 -21.38 3.42
N PRO A 24 6.40 -22.07 3.54
CA PRO A 24 5.69 -22.64 2.39
C PRO A 24 5.37 -21.60 1.30
N TYR A 25 5.19 -20.34 1.69
CA TYR A 25 5.05 -19.20 0.79
C TYR A 25 5.67 -17.95 1.41
N TYR A 26 6.20 -17.06 0.57
CA TYR A 26 6.60 -15.70 0.99
C TYR A 26 5.45 -14.71 0.80
N GLY A 27 4.84 -14.74 -0.38
CA GLY A 27 3.60 -14.03 -0.67
C GLY A 27 2.65 -14.92 -1.46
N ARG A 28 1.34 -14.69 -1.30
CA ARG A 28 0.29 -15.49 -1.94
C ARG A 28 -0.97 -14.68 -2.20
N MET A 29 -1.80 -15.19 -3.11
CA MET A 29 -3.18 -14.70 -3.25
C MET A 29 -4.02 -15.30 -2.11
N ALA A 30 -4.51 -14.46 -1.21
CA ALA A 30 -5.35 -14.84 -0.09
C ALA A 30 -6.82 -15.00 -0.49
N ALA A 31 -7.28 -14.19 -1.45
CA ALA A 31 -8.64 -14.27 -1.98
C ALA A 31 -8.72 -13.72 -3.40
N PHE A 32 -9.72 -14.19 -4.15
CA PHE A 32 -10.11 -13.65 -5.45
C PHE A 32 -11.61 -13.80 -5.63
N SER A 33 -12.25 -12.78 -6.18
CA SER A 33 -13.65 -12.85 -6.62
C SER A 33 -13.86 -11.94 -7.82
N ARG A 34 -14.80 -12.30 -8.69
CA ARG A 34 -15.23 -11.47 -9.80
C ARG A 34 -16.74 -11.44 -9.84
N GLY A 35 -17.31 -10.25 -9.73
CA GLY A 35 -18.72 -9.99 -9.97
C GLY A 35 -18.95 -9.35 -11.34
N GLN A 36 -20.20 -8.92 -11.56
CA GLN A 36 -20.57 -8.15 -12.75
C GLN A 36 -19.86 -6.79 -12.78
N ASP A 37 -19.88 -6.08 -11.66
CA ASP A 37 -19.38 -4.71 -11.54
C ASP A 37 -18.10 -4.59 -10.68
N TYR A 38 -17.44 -5.71 -10.38
CA TYR A 38 -16.19 -5.66 -9.62
C TYR A 38 -15.24 -6.82 -9.94
N VAL A 39 -13.95 -6.56 -9.76
CA VAL A 39 -12.91 -7.58 -9.57
C VAL A 39 -12.25 -7.33 -8.22
N TYR A 40 -12.24 -8.36 -7.37
CA TYR A 40 -11.62 -8.34 -6.05
C TYR A 40 -10.45 -9.30 -6.02
N PHE A 41 -9.37 -8.88 -5.38
CA PHE A 41 -8.32 -9.79 -4.97
C PHE A 41 -7.64 -9.31 -3.70
N ALA A 42 -7.10 -10.25 -2.92
CA ALA A 42 -6.27 -9.97 -1.77
C ALA A 42 -4.94 -10.73 -1.86
N GLY A 43 -3.85 -10.05 -1.51
CA GLY A 43 -2.52 -10.64 -1.41
C GLY A 43 -2.03 -10.60 0.04
N ASP A 44 -1.60 -11.75 0.55
CA ASP A 44 -0.86 -11.84 1.81
C ASP A 44 0.64 -11.74 1.50
N ALA A 45 1.27 -10.69 2.03
CA ALA A 45 2.70 -10.42 1.87
C ALA A 45 3.45 -10.51 3.20
N THR A 46 2.83 -11.02 4.26
CA THR A 46 3.41 -11.08 5.62
C THR A 46 4.75 -11.79 5.60
N GLY A 47 4.81 -12.97 4.98
CA GLY A 47 6.03 -13.77 4.89
C GLY A 47 7.14 -13.15 4.03
N CYS A 48 6.84 -12.17 3.16
CA CYS A 48 7.84 -11.56 2.28
C CYS A 48 8.88 -10.71 3.02
N TYR A 49 8.60 -10.32 4.26
CA TYR A 49 9.46 -9.46 5.07
C TYR A 49 10.44 -10.27 5.92
N PRO A 50 11.62 -9.71 6.23
CA PRO A 50 12.63 -10.41 7.02
C PRO A 50 12.19 -10.53 8.49
N HIS A 51 11.89 -11.74 8.99
CA HIS A 51 11.61 -11.95 10.42
C HIS A 51 12.89 -12.13 11.29
N THR A 52 14.03 -12.37 10.67
CA THR A 52 15.33 -12.51 11.34
C THR A 52 16.37 -11.69 10.61
N PRO A 53 17.35 -11.04 11.26
CA PRO A 53 18.43 -10.41 10.53
C PRO A 53 19.21 -11.42 9.67
N GLY A 54 19.74 -10.99 8.53
CA GLY A 54 20.49 -11.88 7.66
C GLY A 54 20.99 -11.26 6.37
N LYS A 55 21.86 -12.01 5.69
CA LYS A 55 22.35 -11.69 4.36
C LYS A 55 21.36 -12.17 3.31
N TYR A 56 20.62 -11.24 2.74
CA TYR A 56 19.62 -11.50 1.69
C TYR A 56 20.18 -11.14 0.33
N SER A 57 20.03 -12.05 -0.63
CA SER A 57 20.60 -11.89 -1.99
C SER A 57 19.78 -12.58 -3.06
N ARG A 58 18.44 -12.65 -2.87
CA ARG A 58 17.52 -13.18 -3.89
C ARG A 58 17.43 -12.27 -5.13
N TRP A 59 17.65 -10.97 -4.97
CA TRP A 59 17.45 -9.97 -6.02
C TRP A 59 18.78 -9.57 -6.68
N SER A 60 18.69 -8.98 -7.87
CA SER A 60 19.86 -8.60 -8.69
C SER A 60 20.72 -7.48 -8.11
N LEU A 61 20.15 -6.66 -7.22
CA LEU A 61 20.89 -5.61 -6.50
C LEU A 61 21.32 -6.10 -5.12
N PRO A 62 22.51 -5.70 -4.64
CA PRO A 62 22.92 -6.02 -3.28
C PRO A 62 21.96 -5.37 -2.28
N MET A 63 21.55 -6.15 -1.28
CA MET A 63 20.75 -5.63 -0.18
C MET A 63 21.63 -4.79 0.76
N ASP A 64 21.09 -3.69 1.26
CA ASP A 64 21.82 -2.84 2.21
C ASP A 64 22.19 -3.61 3.50
N PRO A 65 23.37 -3.36 4.11
CA PRO A 65 23.79 -4.00 5.35
C PRO A 65 22.84 -3.82 6.54
N VAL A 66 21.87 -2.90 6.48
CA VAL A 66 20.84 -2.75 7.52
C VAL A 66 20.09 -4.05 7.80
N TYR A 67 19.86 -4.88 6.78
CA TYR A 67 19.15 -6.15 6.93
C TYR A 67 19.96 -7.24 7.66
N GLU A 68 21.28 -7.08 7.77
CA GLU A 68 22.11 -7.95 8.61
C GLU A 68 21.94 -7.63 10.09
N ARG A 69 21.40 -6.46 10.43
CA ARG A 69 21.25 -5.97 11.82
C ARG A 69 19.79 -5.80 12.25
N LYS A 70 18.89 -5.52 11.31
CA LYS A 70 17.47 -5.27 11.57
C LYS A 70 16.59 -6.28 10.83
N ALA A 71 15.43 -6.54 11.44
CA ALA A 71 14.38 -7.40 10.92
C ALA A 71 13.05 -7.02 11.58
N LEU A 72 11.98 -7.67 11.16
CA LEU A 72 10.59 -7.49 11.57
C LEU A 72 10.02 -8.78 12.20
N PRO A 73 10.62 -9.32 13.28
CA PRO A 73 10.05 -10.49 13.97
C PRO A 73 8.65 -10.22 14.52
N HIS A 74 8.29 -8.95 14.68
CA HIS A 74 7.02 -8.49 15.19
C HIS A 74 5.94 -8.26 14.12
N LEU A 75 6.23 -8.42 12.82
CA LEU A 75 5.20 -8.33 11.79
C LEU A 75 4.30 -9.56 11.86
N GLU A 76 3.00 -9.34 12.06
CA GLU A 76 2.01 -10.42 12.21
C GLU A 76 1.11 -10.53 10.98
N ARG A 77 0.84 -9.40 10.32
CA ARG A 77 -0.08 -9.36 9.18
C ARG A 77 0.23 -8.21 8.25
N PHE A 78 0.29 -8.54 6.96
CA PHE A 78 0.17 -7.60 5.86
C PHE A 78 -0.65 -8.25 4.75
N ILE A 79 -1.94 -7.89 4.72
CA ILE A 79 -2.86 -8.27 3.64
C ILE A 79 -3.29 -7.01 2.89
N ARG A 80 -3.05 -6.98 1.58
CA ARG A 80 -3.56 -5.93 0.69
C ARG A 80 -4.78 -6.42 -0.05
N HIS A 81 -5.90 -5.74 0.15
CA HIS A 81 -7.15 -5.92 -0.56
C HIS A 81 -7.26 -4.88 -1.69
N ILE A 82 -7.58 -5.33 -2.90
CA ILE A 82 -7.78 -4.43 -4.05
C ILE A 82 -9.11 -4.77 -4.71
N LEU A 83 -9.94 -3.76 -4.85
CA LEU A 83 -11.16 -3.78 -5.67
C LEU A 83 -10.94 -2.93 -6.91
N PHE A 84 -11.24 -3.48 -8.07
CA PHE A 84 -11.47 -2.73 -9.30
C PHE A 84 -12.96 -2.66 -9.55
N VAL A 85 -13.53 -1.45 -9.43
CA VAL A 85 -14.98 -1.25 -9.33
C VAL A 85 -15.50 -0.59 -10.60
N ARG A 86 -16.59 -1.15 -11.13
CA ARG A 86 -17.31 -0.73 -12.37
C ARG A 86 -16.44 -0.61 -13.61
N GLY A 87 -15.26 -1.22 -13.62
CA GLY A 87 -14.29 -1.01 -14.69
C GLY A 87 -13.68 0.39 -14.72
N ARG A 88 -13.73 1.14 -13.60
CA ARG A 88 -13.39 2.57 -13.56
C ARG A 88 -12.28 2.94 -12.59
N TYR A 89 -12.38 2.51 -11.33
CA TYR A 89 -11.46 2.97 -10.29
C TYR A 89 -11.03 1.83 -9.38
N PHE A 90 -9.95 2.06 -8.65
CA PHE A 90 -9.43 1.12 -7.67
C PHE A 90 -9.69 1.60 -6.25
N VAL A 91 -10.08 0.68 -5.37
CA VAL A 91 -10.06 0.87 -3.93
C VAL A 91 -9.06 -0.10 -3.34
N ILE A 92 -8.09 0.44 -2.61
CA ILE A 92 -6.99 -0.31 -1.99
C ILE A 92 -7.17 -0.20 -0.48
N TYR A 93 -7.28 -1.34 0.18
CA TYR A 93 -7.33 -1.43 1.64
C TYR A 93 -6.19 -2.32 2.13
N ASP A 94 -5.31 -1.77 2.96
CA ASP A 94 -4.21 -2.49 3.57
C ASP A 94 -4.57 -2.82 5.02
N ASP A 95 -4.58 -4.10 5.38
CA ASP A 95 -4.79 -4.60 6.74
C ASP A 95 -3.45 -5.03 7.35
N LEU A 96 -2.99 -4.27 8.35
CA LEU A 96 -1.64 -4.36 8.90
C LEU A 96 -1.68 -4.58 10.41
N SER A 97 -0.89 -5.55 10.89
CA SER A 97 -0.64 -5.66 12.33
C SER A 97 0.76 -6.13 12.68
N CYS A 98 1.21 -5.65 13.83
CA CYS A 98 2.44 -6.03 14.49
C CYS A 98 2.22 -6.29 15.99
N ALA A 99 3.03 -7.18 16.55
CA ALA A 99 3.05 -7.49 17.98
C ALA A 99 3.37 -6.27 18.85
N ARG A 100 4.13 -5.29 18.30
CA ARG A 100 4.50 -4.02 18.92
C ARG A 100 4.20 -2.84 17.98
N PRO A 101 4.10 -1.60 18.48
CA PRO A 101 3.92 -0.44 17.63
C PRO A 101 5.00 -0.35 16.54
N ALA A 102 4.57 -0.09 15.31
CA ALA A 102 5.45 0.03 14.13
C ALA A 102 5.04 1.24 13.27
N THR A 103 6.00 1.73 12.49
CA THR A 103 5.73 2.71 11.43
C THR A 103 5.45 1.96 10.13
N TYR A 104 4.30 2.22 9.53
CA TYR A 104 3.89 1.73 8.22
C TYR A 104 3.99 2.87 7.22
N THR A 105 4.69 2.64 6.12
CA THR A 105 4.86 3.63 5.06
C THR A 105 4.32 3.09 3.74
N TRP A 106 3.30 3.73 3.20
CA TRP A 106 2.70 3.43 1.91
C TRP A 106 3.44 4.19 0.80
N LEU A 107 3.95 3.44 -0.18
CA LEU A 107 4.75 3.97 -1.28
C LEU A 107 3.93 4.10 -2.56
N TYR A 108 4.13 5.21 -3.28
CA TYR A 108 3.54 5.43 -4.59
C TYR A 108 4.44 6.23 -5.51
N HIS A 109 4.65 5.73 -6.71
CA HIS A 109 5.57 6.31 -7.69
C HIS A 109 4.79 6.92 -8.85
N ILE A 110 5.05 8.20 -9.14
CA ILE A 110 4.42 8.94 -10.23
C ILE A 110 5.52 9.40 -11.19
N LEU A 111 5.28 9.20 -12.49
CA LEU A 111 6.17 9.63 -13.56
C LEU A 111 6.38 11.16 -13.54
N PRO A 112 7.49 11.66 -14.09
CA PRO A 112 7.76 13.10 -14.14
C PRO A 112 6.80 13.79 -15.10
N GLN A 113 5.67 14.24 -14.58
CA GLN A 113 4.59 14.87 -15.32
C GLN A 113 3.99 16.01 -14.49
N ARG A 114 3.35 16.95 -15.18
CA ARG A 114 2.60 18.04 -14.56
C ARG A 114 1.18 18.06 -15.11
N PRO A 115 0.18 18.48 -14.32
CA PRO A 115 0.27 18.97 -12.93
C PRO A 115 0.49 17.86 -11.89
N PHE A 116 0.97 18.27 -10.71
CA PHE A 116 0.94 17.52 -9.45
C PHE A 116 0.47 18.48 -8.36
N ALA A 117 -0.53 18.09 -7.58
CA ALA A 117 -1.08 18.90 -6.50
C ALA A 117 -1.43 18.01 -5.30
N PHE A 118 -1.08 18.47 -4.10
CA PHE A 118 -1.44 17.82 -2.84
C PHE A 118 -2.30 18.76 -2.00
N ASP A 119 -3.48 18.30 -1.60
CA ASP A 119 -4.35 18.93 -0.60
C ASP A 119 -4.25 18.16 0.72
N GLU A 120 -3.49 18.72 1.66
CA GLU A 120 -3.26 18.14 2.99
C GLU A 120 -4.57 17.99 3.78
N ARG A 121 -5.52 18.92 3.64
CA ARG A 121 -6.77 18.91 4.41
C ARG A 121 -7.63 17.68 4.12
N THR A 122 -7.57 17.19 2.88
CA THR A 122 -8.36 16.02 2.44
C THR A 122 -7.50 14.80 2.15
N PHE A 123 -6.18 14.91 2.34
CA PHE A 123 -5.15 13.96 1.93
C PHE A 123 -5.37 13.47 0.48
N THR A 124 -5.54 14.44 -0.42
CA THR A 124 -5.82 14.20 -1.84
C THR A 124 -4.63 14.61 -2.69
N ILE A 125 -4.27 13.76 -3.64
CA ILE A 125 -3.19 13.99 -4.61
C ILE A 125 -3.80 13.91 -6.00
N ASP A 126 -3.74 15.00 -6.73
CA ASP A 126 -4.16 15.09 -8.13
C ASP A 126 -2.92 15.17 -9.03
N TYR A 127 -2.85 14.31 -10.03
CA TYR A 127 -1.74 14.26 -10.98
C TYR A 127 -2.20 13.76 -12.35
N THR A 128 -1.31 13.77 -13.34
CA THR A 128 -1.60 13.26 -14.69
C THR A 128 -0.68 12.13 -15.13
N VAL A 129 -1.22 11.27 -16.00
CA VAL A 129 -0.47 10.28 -16.77
C VAL A 129 -0.88 10.42 -18.23
N GLY A 130 -0.07 11.12 -19.02
CA GLY A 130 -0.45 11.53 -20.38
C GLY A 130 -1.61 12.53 -20.31
N ASP A 131 -2.72 12.19 -20.95
CA ASP A 131 -3.98 12.94 -20.97
C ASP A 131 -5.00 12.45 -19.91
N VAL A 132 -4.61 11.49 -19.07
CA VAL A 132 -5.45 10.96 -17.99
C VAL A 132 -5.20 11.75 -16.72
N ASN A 133 -6.25 12.38 -16.19
CA ASN A 133 -6.25 12.95 -14.84
C ASN A 133 -6.43 11.82 -13.83
N VAL A 134 -5.67 11.84 -12.74
CA VAL A 134 -5.78 10.84 -11.68
C VAL A 134 -5.91 11.53 -10.34
N ARG A 135 -6.92 11.11 -9.58
CA ARG A 135 -7.06 11.44 -8.17
C ARG A 135 -6.70 10.23 -7.31
N LEU A 136 -5.65 10.36 -6.52
CA LEU A 136 -5.32 9.47 -5.41
C LEU A 136 -5.80 10.13 -4.12
N ARG A 137 -6.59 9.44 -3.31
CA ARG A 137 -7.03 9.96 -2.01
C ARG A 137 -6.91 8.92 -0.91
N HIS A 138 -6.24 9.28 0.18
CA HIS A 138 -6.24 8.48 1.40
C HIS A 138 -7.41 8.88 2.30
N LEU A 139 -8.08 7.88 2.87
CA LEU A 139 -9.36 8.01 3.56
C LEU A 139 -9.31 7.48 4.99
N ALA A 140 -8.50 6.46 5.27
CA ALA A 140 -8.31 5.97 6.63
C ALA A 140 -7.30 6.85 7.39
N ASN A 141 -7.66 7.25 8.61
CA ASN A 141 -6.83 8.02 9.53
C ASN A 141 -6.11 9.24 8.91
N PRO A 142 -6.78 10.09 8.08
CA PRO A 142 -6.10 11.11 7.29
C PRO A 142 -5.36 12.16 8.14
N ASP A 143 -5.87 12.43 9.34
CA ASP A 143 -5.31 13.32 10.36
C ASP A 143 -4.08 12.75 11.09
N LYS A 144 -3.75 11.48 10.83
CA LYS A 144 -2.60 10.77 11.40
C LYS A 144 -1.65 10.28 10.31
N LEU A 145 -1.73 10.87 9.12
CA LEU A 145 -0.83 10.61 8.00
C LEU A 145 0.10 11.78 7.77
N GLU A 146 1.33 11.49 7.36
CA GLU A 146 2.27 12.46 6.80
C GLU A 146 2.68 12.04 5.39
N LEU A 147 2.96 13.02 4.54
CA LEU A 147 3.50 12.81 3.19
C LEU A 147 4.93 13.37 3.10
N ASP A 148 5.90 12.50 2.80
CA ASP A 148 7.22 12.89 2.28
C ASP A 148 7.25 12.60 0.77
N ASP A 149 7.10 13.65 -0.06
CA ASP A 149 7.28 13.54 -1.50
C ASP A 149 8.76 13.67 -1.88
N ARG A 150 9.36 12.51 -2.16
CA ARG A 150 10.79 12.40 -2.49
C ARG A 150 10.97 12.53 -3.99
N THR A 151 11.49 13.67 -4.41
CA THR A 151 11.75 13.97 -5.83
C THR A 151 13.21 13.76 -6.22
N GLY A 152 13.46 13.52 -7.51
CA GLY A 152 14.81 13.37 -8.05
C GLY A 152 15.57 12.20 -7.40
N MET A 153 16.86 12.40 -7.12
CA MET A 153 17.69 11.33 -6.54
C MET A 153 17.33 10.96 -5.09
N LYS A 154 16.55 11.80 -4.38
CA LYS A 154 16.08 11.46 -3.02
C LYS A 154 15.17 10.23 -3.00
N ALA A 155 14.58 9.89 -4.14
CA ALA A 155 13.76 8.69 -4.36
C ALA A 155 14.48 7.38 -4.01
N PHE A 156 15.81 7.35 -4.11
CA PHE A 156 16.62 6.16 -3.88
C PHE A 156 17.14 6.04 -2.44
N THR A 157 16.80 6.99 -1.58
CA THR A 157 17.25 7.02 -0.20
C THR A 157 16.08 6.79 0.74
N ASN A 158 16.21 5.81 1.62
CA ASN A 158 15.23 5.51 2.67
C ASN A 158 15.45 6.44 3.88
N PRO A 159 14.54 7.38 4.19
CA PRO A 159 14.71 8.29 5.32
C PRO A 159 14.65 7.60 6.69
N LEU A 160 14.05 6.41 6.79
CA LEU A 160 13.86 5.70 8.06
C LEU A 160 15.07 4.82 8.43
N THR A 161 15.71 4.22 7.42
CA THR A 161 16.81 3.25 7.61
C THR A 161 18.16 3.80 7.21
N GLY A 162 18.19 4.84 6.35
CA GLY A 162 19.41 5.38 5.75
C GLY A 162 19.91 4.60 4.53
N GLU A 163 19.19 3.57 4.06
CA GLU A 163 19.55 2.85 2.83
C GLU A 163 19.67 3.83 1.66
N ASP A 164 20.70 3.66 0.83
CA ASP A 164 20.91 4.49 -0.36
C ASP A 164 21.25 3.63 -1.59
N TYR A 165 20.30 3.56 -2.51
CA TYR A 165 20.44 2.82 -3.77
C TYR A 165 20.78 3.72 -4.97
N SER A 166 21.09 5.01 -4.75
CA SER A 166 21.34 5.98 -5.83
C SER A 166 22.49 5.57 -6.75
N GLN A 167 23.53 4.95 -6.20
CA GLN A 167 24.69 4.44 -6.94
C GLN A 167 24.35 3.28 -7.90
N TRP A 168 23.26 2.56 -7.63
CA TRP A 168 22.81 1.42 -8.44
C TRP A 168 21.80 1.81 -9.51
N ARG A 169 21.47 3.10 -9.61
CA ARG A 169 20.54 3.60 -10.63
C ARG A 169 21.09 3.31 -12.02
N GLN A 170 20.30 2.55 -12.80
CA GLN A 170 20.49 2.41 -14.24
C GLN A 170 19.71 3.52 -14.96
N GLY A 171 20.11 3.89 -16.18
CA GLY A 171 19.70 5.11 -16.91
C GLY A 171 18.21 5.25 -17.29
N ASP A 172 17.30 4.53 -16.63
CA ASP A 172 15.86 4.50 -16.89
C ASP A 172 15.12 5.73 -16.35
N ILE A 173 13.79 5.72 -16.56
CA ILE A 173 12.88 6.78 -16.15
C ILE A 173 12.97 7.02 -14.64
N LEU A 174 13.34 8.25 -14.27
CA LEU A 174 13.29 8.71 -12.89
C LEU A 174 11.87 9.20 -12.59
N CYS A 175 11.19 8.56 -11.64
CA CYS A 175 9.88 9.02 -11.17
C CYS A 175 9.98 10.47 -10.69
N GLY A 176 9.01 11.30 -11.08
CA GLY A 176 8.96 12.70 -10.68
C GLY A 176 8.64 12.86 -9.20
N HIS A 177 7.76 11.99 -8.70
CA HIS A 177 7.30 11.96 -7.32
C HIS A 177 7.38 10.53 -6.77
N ASN A 178 7.88 10.40 -5.55
CA ASN A 178 7.96 9.14 -4.84
C ASN A 178 7.36 9.41 -3.47
N LEU A 179 6.08 9.12 -3.35
CA LEU A 179 5.26 9.47 -2.21
C LEU A 179 5.49 8.46 -1.10
N TRP A 180 5.90 8.93 0.06
CA TRP A 180 6.02 8.16 1.29
C TRP A 180 4.93 8.63 2.25
N VAL A 181 3.83 7.88 2.31
CA VAL A 181 2.69 8.20 3.17
C VAL A 181 2.79 7.34 4.43
N SER A 182 3.08 7.95 5.58
CA SER A 182 3.36 7.21 6.82
C SER A 182 2.37 7.56 7.93
N ASN A 183 2.11 6.62 8.84
CA ASN A 183 1.43 6.95 10.09
C ASN A 183 2.35 7.78 10.98
N THR A 184 1.84 8.89 11.52
CA THR A 184 2.62 9.82 12.35
C THR A 184 2.95 9.27 13.74
N VAL A 185 2.15 8.31 14.22
CA VAL A 185 2.35 7.63 15.51
C VAL A 185 2.46 6.12 15.27
N PRO A 186 3.59 5.49 15.64
CA PRO A 186 3.76 4.05 15.55
C PRO A 186 2.59 3.30 16.21
N SER A 187 2.05 2.30 15.52
CA SER A 187 0.80 1.65 15.91
C SER A 187 0.90 0.13 15.76
N ARG A 188 0.23 -0.61 16.65
CA ARG A 188 0.21 -2.09 16.57
C ARG A 188 -0.68 -2.58 15.44
N ARG A 189 -1.76 -1.88 15.17
CA ARG A 189 -2.70 -2.16 14.08
C ARG A 189 -2.87 -0.89 13.28
N TRP A 190 -2.89 -1.03 11.97
CA TRP A 190 -3.06 0.09 11.06
C TRP A 190 -3.82 -0.34 9.83
N CYS A 191 -4.56 0.59 9.24
CA CYS A 191 -5.10 0.40 7.91
C CYS A 191 -4.83 1.63 7.05
N PHE A 192 -4.57 1.38 5.77
CA PHE A 192 -4.72 2.40 4.73
C PHE A 192 -5.99 2.07 3.95
N LEU A 193 -6.79 3.08 3.66
CA LEU A 193 -7.87 3.02 2.68
C LEU A 193 -7.59 4.11 1.65
N ALA A 194 -7.38 3.72 0.40
CA ALA A 194 -7.08 4.65 -0.67
C ALA A 194 -7.95 4.39 -1.91
N VAL A 195 -8.35 5.46 -2.59
CA VAL A 195 -9.00 5.38 -3.90
C VAL A 195 -8.07 5.96 -4.95
N VAL A 196 -7.89 5.23 -6.06
CA VAL A 196 -7.22 5.72 -7.27
C VAL A 196 -8.26 5.80 -8.38
N TYR A 197 -8.61 7.03 -8.77
CA TYR A 197 -9.62 7.31 -9.78
C TYR A 197 -8.98 7.94 -11.01
N PRO A 198 -8.75 7.19 -12.10
CA PRO A 198 -8.38 7.76 -13.39
C PRO A 198 -9.62 8.30 -14.12
N ALA A 199 -9.47 9.46 -14.76
CA ALA A 199 -10.49 10.10 -15.56
C ALA A 199 -9.87 10.63 -16.87
N GLN A 200 -10.58 10.46 -17.98
CA GLN A 200 -10.11 10.98 -19.26
C GLN A 200 -10.07 12.51 -19.26
N ALA A 201 -9.32 13.10 -20.19
CA ALA A 201 -9.33 14.55 -20.38
C ALA A 201 -10.76 15.07 -20.58
N GLY A 202 -11.18 16.01 -19.73
CA GLY A 202 -12.54 16.59 -19.75
C GLY A 202 -13.59 15.81 -18.95
N GLU A 203 -13.28 14.62 -18.43
CA GLU A 203 -14.15 13.90 -17.50
C GLU A 203 -14.02 14.48 -16.09
N THR A 204 -15.16 14.65 -15.42
CA THR A 204 -15.19 15.08 -14.01
C THR A 204 -14.96 13.88 -13.11
N ILE A 205 -13.94 13.95 -12.26
CA ILE A 205 -13.75 12.98 -11.18
C ILE A 205 -14.89 13.18 -10.16
N PRO A 206 -15.69 12.13 -9.85
CA PRO A 206 -16.80 12.26 -8.92
C PRO A 206 -16.33 12.54 -7.49
N ALA A 207 -17.28 12.85 -6.61
CA ALA A 207 -16.99 12.93 -5.18
C ALA A 207 -16.50 11.58 -4.65
N ILE A 208 -15.39 11.63 -3.89
CA ILE A 208 -14.85 10.51 -3.12
C ILE A 208 -14.98 10.94 -1.67
N GLU A 209 -15.79 10.26 -0.86
CA GLU A 209 -16.13 10.69 0.49
C GLU A 209 -15.73 9.61 1.50
N ARG A 210 -15.00 10.02 2.54
CA ARG A 210 -14.74 9.17 3.69
C ARG A 210 -16.04 8.97 4.46
N LEU A 211 -16.40 7.73 4.75
CA LEU A 211 -17.48 7.40 5.67
C LEU A 211 -16.90 7.05 7.05
N ASP A 212 -15.94 6.13 7.08
CA ASP A 212 -15.10 5.80 8.25
C ASP A 212 -13.71 5.30 7.78
N ASP A 213 -12.92 4.68 8.66
CA ASP A 213 -11.58 4.16 8.33
C ASP A 213 -11.58 2.85 7.51
N SER A 214 -12.76 2.28 7.27
CA SER A 214 -12.98 1.02 6.55
C SER A 214 -13.94 1.18 5.37
N SER A 215 -14.58 2.33 5.22
CA SER A 215 -15.69 2.55 4.30
C SER A 215 -15.57 3.87 3.54
N VAL A 216 -15.87 3.82 2.25
CA VAL A 216 -15.79 4.96 1.32
C VAL A 216 -17.04 5.02 0.45
N ARG A 217 -17.46 6.23 0.11
CA ARG A 217 -18.39 6.49 -0.99
C ARG A 217 -17.67 7.06 -2.21
N VAL A 218 -17.89 6.48 -3.38
CA VAL A 218 -17.39 7.00 -4.67
C VAL A 218 -18.58 7.16 -5.60
N ALA A 219 -18.99 8.39 -5.88
CA ALA A 219 -20.30 8.67 -6.50
C ALA A 219 -21.43 7.95 -5.72
N ASP A 220 -22.15 7.03 -6.36
CA ASP A 220 -23.24 6.26 -5.77
C ASP A 220 -22.79 4.95 -5.09
N ASP A 221 -21.53 4.55 -5.29
CA ASP A 221 -21.00 3.30 -4.72
C ASP A 221 -20.58 3.49 -3.27
N VAL A 222 -21.11 2.66 -2.38
CA VAL A 222 -20.61 2.54 -1.00
C VAL A 222 -19.84 1.22 -0.87
N ILE A 223 -18.58 1.32 -0.47
CA ILE A 223 -17.67 0.18 -0.36
C ILE A 223 -17.19 0.10 1.07
N SER A 224 -17.33 -1.07 1.70
CA SER A 224 -16.84 -1.31 3.06
C SER A 224 -15.93 -2.54 3.13
N PHE A 225 -14.87 -2.43 3.92
CA PHE A 225 -13.95 -3.51 4.26
C PHE A 225 -14.17 -4.06 5.68
N ASP A 226 -15.28 -3.68 6.32
CA ASP A 226 -15.70 -4.19 7.62
C ASP A 226 -17.22 -4.48 7.62
N PRO A 227 -17.64 -5.76 7.59
CA PRO A 227 -19.06 -6.13 7.68
C PRO A 227 -19.79 -5.58 8.91
N ALA A 228 -19.05 -5.25 9.98
CA ALA A 228 -19.60 -4.66 11.19
C ALA A 228 -19.70 -3.12 11.15
N SER A 229 -19.15 -2.46 10.13
CA SER A 229 -19.29 -1.01 9.96
C SER A 229 -20.77 -0.62 9.87
N ALA A 230 -21.12 0.52 10.46
CA ALA A 230 -22.46 1.10 10.34
C ALA A 230 -22.87 1.37 8.88
N HIS A 231 -21.88 1.54 7.99
CA HIS A 231 -22.10 1.81 6.56
C HIS A 231 -22.28 0.53 5.72
N SER A 232 -22.04 -0.65 6.29
CA SER A 232 -22.15 -1.92 5.56
C SER A 232 -23.58 -2.30 5.21
N ARG A 233 -24.59 -1.75 5.89
CA ARG A 233 -26.01 -2.01 5.55
C ARG A 233 -26.40 -1.43 4.20
N ASP A 234 -25.81 -0.30 3.83
CA ASP A 234 -26.09 0.42 2.59
C ASP A 234 -24.97 0.23 1.55
N ALA A 235 -24.01 -0.66 1.83
CA ALA A 235 -22.86 -0.88 0.97
C ALA A 235 -23.24 -1.64 -0.31
N SER A 236 -22.80 -1.10 -1.44
CA SER A 236 -22.84 -1.76 -2.75
C SER A 236 -21.87 -2.95 -2.80
N LEU A 237 -20.74 -2.86 -2.09
CA LEU A 237 -19.75 -3.93 -1.96
C LEU A 237 -19.25 -4.02 -0.52
N ILE A 238 -19.21 -5.24 0.03
CA ILE A 238 -18.66 -5.53 1.36
C ILE A 238 -17.56 -6.57 1.20
N VAL A 239 -16.39 -6.30 1.79
CA VAL A 239 -15.29 -7.25 1.90
C VAL A 239 -15.12 -7.60 3.38
N ASP A 240 -15.29 -8.87 3.71
CA ASP A 240 -15.00 -9.38 5.06
C ASP A 240 -13.50 -9.63 5.22
N THR A 241 -12.77 -8.60 5.62
CA THR A 241 -11.32 -8.66 5.85
C THR A 241 -10.96 -9.64 6.97
N SER A 242 -11.82 -9.78 7.98
CA SER A 242 -11.61 -10.70 9.10
C SER A 242 -11.69 -12.17 8.67
N ALA A 243 -12.62 -12.52 7.77
CA ALA A 243 -12.71 -13.86 7.20
C ALA A 243 -11.50 -14.20 6.34
N VAL A 244 -10.98 -13.23 5.57
CA VAL A 244 -9.76 -13.40 4.77
C VAL A 244 -8.54 -13.58 5.68
N ALA A 245 -8.38 -12.74 6.71
CA ALA A 245 -7.29 -12.87 7.67
C ALA A 245 -7.34 -14.21 8.42
N GLY A 246 -8.52 -14.61 8.91
CA GLY A 246 -8.67 -15.90 9.59
C GLY A 246 -8.43 -17.10 8.68
N ALA A 247 -8.74 -17.01 7.39
CA ALA A 247 -8.33 -18.03 6.42
C ALA A 247 -6.81 -18.08 6.23
N VAL A 248 -6.16 -16.91 6.26
CA VAL A 248 -4.70 -16.85 6.13
C VAL A 248 -3.99 -17.48 7.33
N GLU A 249 -4.46 -17.20 8.54
CA GLU A 249 -3.90 -17.72 9.79
C GLU A 249 -4.01 -19.24 9.90
N ARG A 250 -5.15 -19.84 9.49
CA ARG A 250 -5.35 -21.30 9.53
C ARG A 250 -4.42 -22.09 8.61
N ASP A 251 -3.92 -21.49 7.53
CA ASP A 251 -2.99 -22.17 6.62
C ASP A 251 -1.55 -22.21 7.16
N LEU A 252 -1.27 -21.52 8.28
CA LEU A 252 0.05 -21.48 8.94
C LEU A 252 0.17 -22.48 10.11
N GLU A 253 -0.94 -23.07 10.55
CA GLU A 253 -1.01 -24.14 11.58
C GLU A 253 -0.88 -25.54 10.95
#